data_AF-A0A971AAE7-F1
#
_entry.id   AF-A0A971AAE7-F1
#
_cell.length_a   1.000
_cell.length_b   1.000
_cell.length_c   1.000
_cell.angle_alpha   90.00
_cell.angle_beta   90.00
_cell.angle_gamma   90.00
#
_symmetry.space_group_name_H-M   'P 1'
#
loop_
_entity.id
_entity.type
_entity.pdbx_description
1 polymer ?
#
loop_
_entity_poly.entity_id
_entity_poly.type
_entity_poly.pdbx_seq_one_letter_code
_entity_poly.pdbx_strand_id
1 'polypeptide(L)' 'MEVIARIDTGTPSGRKIARELEKKKAVKMEYPLPDSISGNLEDNTEEVFDNLLDKLNDHYGTDYKF' A
#
# COMPACT_ATOMS: atom_id res chain seq x y z
N MET A 1 -26.24 2.22 -7.64
CA MET A 1 -25.03 2.53 -8.44
C MET A 1 -23.86 2.57 -7.48
N GLU A 2 -22.82 1.79 -7.76
CA GLU A 2 -21.60 1.72 -6.97
C GLU A 2 -20.45 2.24 -7.83
N VAL A 3 -19.54 3.02 -7.25
CA VAL A 3 -18.40 3.64 -7.95
C VAL A 3 -17.12 3.15 -7.29
N ILE A 4 -16.29 2.44 -8.05
CA ILE A 4 -14.98 1.96 -7.60
C ILE A 4 -13.91 2.89 -8.18
N ALA A 5 -13.16 3.55 -7.30
CA ALA A 5 -12.05 4.41 -7.68
C ALA A 5 -10.73 3.82 -7.12
N ARG A 6 -9.68 3.78 -7.96
CA ARG A 6 -8.33 3.39 -7.53
C ARG A 6 -7.53 4.64 -7.20
N ILE A 7 -7.00 4.72 -5.98
CA ILE A 7 -6.23 5.86 -5.49
C ILE A 7 -4.79 5.38 -5.24
N ASP A 8 -3.82 6.04 -5.86
CA ASP A 8 -2.40 5.78 -5.61
C ASP A 8 -1.95 6.44 -4.31
N THR A 9 -1.87 5.66 -3.23
CA THR A 9 -1.42 6.11 -1.89
C THR A 9 0.11 6.19 -1.76
N GLY A 10 0.88 5.88 -2.81
CA GLY A 10 2.33 6.12 -2.86
C GLY A 10 2.66 7.62 -2.79
N THR A 11 1.77 8.47 -3.30
CA THR A 11 1.98 9.92 -3.33
C THR A 11 1.36 10.65 -2.11
N PRO A 12 1.94 11.80 -1.67
CA PRO A 12 1.35 12.61 -0.60
C PRO A 12 -0.10 13.04 -0.90
N SER A 13 -0.39 13.35 -2.16
CA SER A 13 -1.72 13.73 -2.64
C SER A 13 -2.72 12.57 -2.51
N GLY A 14 -2.34 11.36 -2.93
CA GLY A 14 -3.21 10.19 -2.81
C GLY A 14 -3.48 9.81 -1.36
N ARG A 15 -2.49 9.92 -0.46
CA ARG A 15 -2.70 9.74 0.99
C ARG A 15 -3.68 10.76 1.57
N LYS A 16 -3.61 12.02 1.12
CA LYS A 16 -4.54 13.07 1.54
C LYS A 16 -5.97 12.74 1.11
N ILE A 17 -6.15 12.32 -0.14
CA ILE A 17 -7.46 11.94 -0.70
C ILE A 17 -8.02 10.72 0.03
N ALA A 18 -7.20 9.69 0.27
CA ALA A 18 -7.61 8.51 1.03
C ALA A 18 -8.12 8.87 2.44
N ARG A 19 -7.39 9.74 3.17
CA ARG A 19 -7.79 10.23 4.51
C ARG A 19 -9.07 11.07 4.50
N GLU A 20 -9.31 11.85 3.44
CA GLU A 20 -10.54 12.64 3.30
C GLU A 20 -11.75 11.75 2.99
N LEU A 21 -11.54 10.69 2.21
CA LEU A 21 -12.59 9.74 1.86
C LEU A 21 -12.94 8.78 3.01
N GLU A 22 -11.95 8.36 3.79
CA GLU A 22 -12.15 7.52 4.98
C GLU A 22 -13.08 8.18 6.02
N LYS A 23 -13.06 9.52 6.11
CA LYS A 23 -13.96 10.27 7.02
C LYS A 23 -15.41 10.27 6.58
N LYS A 24 -15.71 9.85 5.34
CA LYS A 24 -17.07 9.84 4.80
C LYS A 24 -17.70 8.46 5.01
N LYS A 25 -18.81 8.41 5.75
CA LYS A 25 -19.58 7.17 6.01
C LYS A 25 -20.07 6.41 4.76
N ALA A 26 -20.10 7.08 3.60
CA ALA A 26 -20.55 6.52 2.34
C ALA A 26 -19.45 5.77 1.56
N VAL A 27 -18.20 5.78 2.05
CA VAL A 27 -17.06 5.17 1.35
C VAL A 27 -16.57 3.97 2.14
N LYS A 28 -16.39 2.84 1.45
CA LYS A 28 -15.70 1.67 1.97
C LYS A 28 -14.32 1.61 1.32
N MET A 29 -13.28 1.72 2.13
CA MET A 29 -11.89 1.57 1.65
C MET A 29 -11.57 0.08 1.61
N GLU A 30 -11.27 -0.44 0.43
CA GLU A 30 -10.75 -1.79 0.26
C GLU A 30 -9.28 -1.66 -0.16
N TYR A 31 -8.40 -2.30 0.62
CA TYR A 31 -6.99 -2.43 0.29
C TYR A 31 -6.80 -3.82 -0.31
N PRO A 32 -6.91 -3.96 -1.64
CA PRO A 32 -6.65 -5.25 -2.27
C PRO A 32 -5.21 -5.64 -1.94
N LEU A 33 -5.06 -6.83 -1.37
CA LEU A 33 -3.75 -7.46 -1.27
C LEU A 33 -3.22 -7.59 -2.70
N PRO A 34 -1.98 -7.16 -2.99
CA PRO A 34 -1.40 -7.37 -4.31
C PRO A 34 -1.40 -8.87 -4.60
N ASP A 35 -1.74 -9.25 -5.83
CA ASP A 35 -1.92 -10.65 -6.25
C ASP A 35 -0.67 -11.53 -5.96
N SER A 36 0.50 -10.90 -5.79
CA SER A 36 1.74 -11.56 -5.37
C SER A 36 1.73 -12.10 -3.93
N ILE A 37 0.76 -11.74 -3.09
CA ILE A 37 0.69 -12.09 -1.66
C ILE A 37 -0.61 -12.88 -1.35
N SER A 38 -1.26 -13.47 -2.37
CA SER A 38 -2.43 -14.33 -2.12
C SER A 38 -2.05 -15.71 -1.56
N GLY A 39 -0.77 -15.99 -1.37
CA GLY A 39 -0.25 -17.15 -0.64
C GLY A 39 0.26 -16.73 0.74
N ASN A 40 -0.15 -17.47 1.78
CA ASN A 40 0.27 -17.38 3.19
C ASN A 40 1.25 -16.24 3.51
N LEU A 41 0.68 -15.11 3.94
CA LEU A 41 1.44 -13.94 4.41
C LEU A 41 2.42 -14.29 5.55
N GLU A 42 2.14 -15.35 6.30
CA GLU A 42 3.00 -15.88 7.37
C GLU A 42 4.29 -16.49 6.82
N ASP A 43 4.25 -17.12 5.65
CA ASP A 43 5.40 -17.82 5.05
C ASP A 43 6.32 -16.89 4.24
N ASN A 44 5.82 -15.74 3.77
CA ASN A 44 6.54 -14.78 2.91
C ASN A 44 6.83 -13.43 3.59
N THR A 45 6.81 -13.37 4.92
CA THR A 45 7.05 -12.12 5.67
C THR A 45 8.40 -11.48 5.33
N GLU A 46 9.45 -12.28 5.17
CA GLU A 46 10.79 -11.81 4.80
C GLU A 46 10.81 -11.22 3.37
N GLU A 47 10.22 -11.90 2.39
CA GLU A 47 10.17 -11.43 1.00
C GLU A 47 9.38 -10.12 0.86
N VAL A 48 8.29 -9.97 1.62
CA VAL A 48 7.52 -8.72 1.67
C VAL A 48 8.34 -7.60 2.29
N PHE A 49 9.12 -7.91 3.32
CA PHE A 49 9.98 -6.94 4.00
C PHE A 49 11.14 -6.48 3.11
N ASP A 50 11.78 -7.40 2.38
CA ASP A 50 12.84 -7.08 1.43
C ASP A 50 12.33 -6.19 0.29
N ASN A 51 11.16 -6.52 -0.29
CA ASN A 51 10.54 -5.69 -1.31
C ASN A 51 10.15 -4.28 -0.80
N LEU A 52 9.80 -4.16 0.49
CA LEU A 52 9.55 -2.87 1.12
C LEU A 52 10.84 -2.09 1.36
N LEU A 53 11.91 -2.77 1.78
CA LEU A 53 13.25 -2.21 1.97
C LEU A 53 13.82 -1.67 0.66
N ASP A 54 13.71 -2.43 -0.43
CA ASP A 54 14.16 -2.00 -1.76
C ASP A 54 13.41 -0.75 -2.22
N LYS A 55 12.08 -0.72 -2.08
CA LYS A 55 11.30 0.48 -2.40
C LYS A 55 11.66 1.67 -1.52
N LEU A 56 11.99 1.44 -0.26
CA LEU A 56 12.39 2.49 0.67
C LEU A 56 13.77 3.05 0.30
N ASN A 57 14.73 2.16 0.01
CA ASN A 57 16.06 2.49 -0.42
C ASN A 57 16.07 3.24 -1.76
N ASP A 58 15.28 2.79 -2.75
CA ASP A 58 15.13 3.49 -4.03
C ASP A 58 14.51 4.89 -3.86
N HIS A 59 13.50 5.01 -3.01
CA HIS A 59 12.77 6.27 -2.84
C HIS A 59 13.58 7.33 -2.08
N TYR A 60 14.43 6.91 -1.12
CA TYR A 60 15.19 7.83 -0.27
C TYR A 60 16.70 7.82 -0.55
N GLY A 61 17.18 7.01 -1.49
CA GLY A 61 18.60 6.81 -1.77
C GLY A 61 19.38 6.26 -0.58
N THR A 62 18.70 5.49 0.28
CA THR A 62 19.30 4.90 1.48
C THR A 62 19.84 3.50 1.19
N ASP A 63 20.77 3.02 2.00
CA ASP A 63 21.27 1.63 1.96
C ASP A 63 20.95 0.95 3.30
N TYR A 64 19.66 0.86 3.62
CA TYR A 64 19.21 0.08 4.77
C TYR A 64 19.32 -1.41 4.44
N LYS A 65 20.03 -2.14 5.29
CA LYS A 65 20.17 -3.60 5.28
C LYS A 65 19.90 -4.08 6.70
N PHE A 66 19.02 -5.07 6.86
CA PHE A 66 18.71 -5.70 8.15
C PHE A 66 19.48 -7.01 8.30
#